data_AF-A0A1S3CBJ9-F1
#
_entry.id   AF-A0A1S3CBJ9-F1
#
_cell.length_a   1.000
_cell.length_b   1.000
_cell.length_c   1.000
_cell.angle_alpha   90.00
_cell.angle_beta   90.00
_cell.angle_gamma   90.00
#
_symmetry.space_group_name_H-M   'P 1'
#
loop_
_entity.id
_entity.type
_entity.pdbx_description
1 polymer ?
#
loop_
_entity_poly.entity_id
_entity_poly.type
_entity_poly.pdbx_seq_one_letter_code
_entity_poly.pdbx_strand_id
1 'polypeptide(L)'
;MSTSRMMKLTRLFSRNQLFEQIVCKKDGYVGHPLGSHPFSTRAGIPNITQNFTHTVTKNAGGRAFVSYHVYKGKAAVSIEPCMPTFTKVESGNLIIDRRGSIMLTFAPAMGERKYDWTRKQLFALSATEVGSLISMGPKDSCEFFHDPGMLSSTAGQVRKNLAIKAHTDGNGYMISLNVVNKPQNTNDFLSLPFTTGEFSVLKTACSFALPSLLGWDRVFNPNIGMGNGFQSKRIDREALSLEWER
;
A
#
# COMPACT_ATOMS: atom_id res chain seq x y z
N MET A 1 6.61 40.02 29.87
CA MET A 1 7.01 39.43 28.58
C MET A 1 7.37 37.97 28.84
N SER A 2 6.47 37.03 28.53
CA SER A 2 6.66 35.61 28.79
C SER A 2 6.80 34.88 27.46
N THR A 3 7.98 34.29 27.22
CA THR A 3 8.32 33.51 26.03
C THR A 3 7.90 32.06 26.24
N SER A 4 6.81 31.64 25.60
CA SER A 4 6.40 30.24 25.55
C SER A 4 7.25 29.48 24.54
N ARG A 5 8.04 28.52 25.04
CA ARG A 5 8.91 27.63 24.27
C ARG A 5 8.07 26.41 23.83
N MET A 6 7.65 26.40 22.57
CA MET A 6 6.88 25.28 22.01
C MET A 6 7.81 24.10 21.70
N MET A 7 7.62 22.97 22.39
CA MET A 7 8.37 21.73 22.13
C MET A 7 7.82 21.05 20.87
N LYS A 8 8.66 20.91 19.83
CA LYS A 8 8.39 20.04 18.68
C LYS A 8 8.62 18.59 19.12
N LEU A 9 7.56 17.80 19.15
CA LEU A 9 7.61 16.38 19.46
C LEU A 9 7.87 15.58 18.18
N THR A 10 9.14 15.31 17.87
CA THR A 10 9.54 14.34 16.83
C THR A 10 9.45 12.93 17.43
N ARG A 11 8.37 12.21 17.14
CA ARG A 11 8.26 10.77 17.44
C ARG A 11 8.75 9.97 16.24
N LEU A 12 9.97 9.46 16.33
CA LEU A 12 10.49 8.44 15.41
C LEU A 12 9.95 7.08 15.86
N PHE A 13 9.04 6.50 15.09
CA PHE A 13 8.72 5.07 15.17
C PHE A 13 8.80 4.50 13.77
N SER A 14 9.88 3.80 13.47
CA SER A 14 9.95 2.92 12.31
C SER A 14 10.41 1.54 12.81
N ARG A 15 9.51 0.56 12.71
CA ARG A 15 9.82 -0.86 12.92
C ARG A 15 8.97 -1.66 11.95
N ASN A 16 9.46 -1.81 10.72
CA ASN A 16 8.96 -2.76 9.72
C ASN A 16 10.13 -3.20 8.82
N GLN A 17 10.95 -4.14 9.30
CA GLN A 17 12.18 -4.60 8.63
C GLN A 17 11.96 -5.67 7.55
N LEU A 18 10.79 -6.31 7.51
CA LEU A 18 10.59 -7.53 6.72
C LEU A 18 10.09 -7.30 5.28
N PHE A 19 9.83 -6.07 4.88
CA PHE A 19 9.21 -5.79 3.59
C PHE A 19 10.19 -5.95 2.41
N GLU A 20 11.41 -5.43 2.54
CA GLU A 20 12.39 -5.42 1.45
C GLU A 20 13.08 -6.79 1.28
N GLN A 21 13.22 -7.57 2.35
CA GLN A 21 13.87 -8.88 2.28
C GLN A 21 13.02 -9.95 1.56
N ILE A 22 11.70 -9.81 1.53
CA ILE A 22 10.79 -10.75 0.85
C ILE A 22 10.62 -10.38 -0.63
N VAL A 23 10.66 -9.09 -0.99
CA VAL A 23 10.58 -8.65 -2.40
C VAL A 23 11.88 -8.99 -3.14
N CYS A 24 13.03 -8.99 -2.46
CA CYS A 24 14.33 -9.22 -3.09
C CYS A 24 14.81 -10.69 -3.09
N LYS A 25 14.09 -11.65 -2.47
CA LYS A 25 14.53 -13.07 -2.37
C LYS A 25 13.85 -14.06 -3.31
N LYS A 26 13.11 -13.60 -4.31
CA LYS A 26 12.47 -14.50 -5.29
C LYS A 26 13.12 -14.39 -6.66
N ASP A 27 14.42 -14.66 -6.72
CA ASP A 27 15.07 -15.04 -7.97
C ASP A 27 14.74 -16.50 -8.28
N GLY A 28 13.70 -16.66 -9.08
CA GLY A 28 13.29 -17.91 -9.68
C GLY A 28 12.44 -17.57 -10.89
N TYR A 29 13.07 -17.59 -12.06
CA TYR A 29 12.48 -17.39 -13.39
C TYR A 29 11.13 -18.14 -13.50
N VAL A 30 10.02 -17.38 -13.48
CA VAL A 30 8.76 -17.75 -14.12
C VAL A 30 8.15 -16.45 -14.64
N GLY A 31 7.97 -16.36 -15.95
CA GLY A 31 7.52 -15.14 -16.63
C GLY A 31 6.23 -14.55 -16.04
N HIS A 32 6.27 -13.26 -15.73
CA HIS A 32 5.10 -12.49 -15.36
C HIS A 32 4.22 -12.20 -16.59
N PRO A 33 2.88 -12.36 -16.53
CA PRO A 33 2.00 -11.91 -17.59
C PRO A 33 1.69 -10.42 -17.37
N LEU A 34 2.62 -9.54 -17.74
CA LEU A 34 2.33 -8.11 -17.89
C LEU A 34 1.95 -7.86 -19.35
N GLY A 35 0.69 -8.13 -19.66
CA GLY A 35 0.07 -7.69 -20.91
C GLY A 35 -0.25 -6.21 -20.83
N SER A 36 0.31 -5.43 -21.75
CA SER A 36 -0.11 -4.07 -22.05
C SER A 36 -1.57 -4.05 -22.48
N HIS A 37 -2.46 -3.50 -21.65
CA HIS A 37 -3.83 -3.19 -22.08
C HIS A 37 -3.84 -1.78 -22.69
N PRO A 38 -4.02 -1.61 -24.01
CA PRO A 38 -4.39 -0.32 -24.55
C PRO A 38 -5.84 -0.01 -24.11
N PHE A 39 -6.04 1.18 -23.54
CA PHE A 39 -7.37 1.74 -23.36
C PHE A 39 -7.99 1.97 -24.76
N SER A 40 -8.94 1.13 -25.15
CA SER A 40 -9.82 1.38 -26.29
C SER A 40 -11.21 1.69 -25.75
N THR A 41 -11.60 2.96 -25.79
CA THR A 41 -12.97 3.38 -25.50
C THR A 41 -13.84 2.99 -26.69
N ARG A 42 -14.63 1.92 -26.55
CA ARG A 42 -15.65 1.57 -27.54
C ARG A 42 -17.03 1.85 -26.96
N ALA A 43 -17.56 3.03 -27.28
CA ALA A 43 -18.99 3.28 -27.22
C ALA A 43 -19.68 2.39 -28.27
N GLY A 44 -20.71 1.64 -27.86
CA GLY A 44 -21.57 0.84 -28.74
C GLY A 44 -21.94 -0.53 -28.14
N ILE A 45 -23.13 -0.60 -27.55
CA ILE A 45 -23.91 -1.84 -27.32
C ILE A 45 -24.84 -1.97 -28.56
N PRO A 46 -25.16 -3.16 -29.15
CA PRO A 46 -25.60 -4.37 -28.44
C PRO A 46 -25.16 -5.76 -28.94
N ASN A 47 -25.36 -6.71 -28.01
CA ASN A 47 -25.69 -8.13 -28.15
C ASN A 47 -24.72 -9.06 -28.90
N ILE A 48 -23.85 -9.72 -28.14
CA ILE A 48 -23.54 -11.15 -28.30
C ILE A 48 -23.33 -11.72 -26.89
N THR A 49 -24.16 -12.69 -26.51
CA THR A 49 -23.98 -13.53 -25.34
C THR A 49 -22.74 -14.39 -25.56
N GLN A 50 -21.56 -13.91 -25.13
CA GLN A 50 -20.40 -14.79 -24.97
C GLN A 50 -20.46 -15.44 -23.58
N ASN A 51 -20.98 -16.66 -23.56
CA ASN A 51 -20.87 -17.54 -22.42
C ASN A 51 -19.39 -17.79 -22.14
N PHE A 52 -18.83 -17.11 -21.14
CA PHE A 52 -17.51 -17.39 -20.62
C PHE A 52 -17.59 -18.67 -19.77
N THR A 53 -17.60 -19.83 -20.43
CA THR A 53 -17.36 -21.11 -19.76
C THR A 53 -15.89 -21.19 -19.38
N HIS A 54 -15.52 -20.57 -18.27
CA HIS A 54 -14.27 -20.89 -17.59
C HIS A 54 -14.51 -22.15 -16.76
N THR A 55 -13.91 -23.25 -17.19
CA THR A 55 -13.71 -24.45 -16.37
C THR A 55 -12.79 -24.08 -15.21
N VAL A 56 -13.35 -23.45 -14.17
CA VAL A 56 -12.64 -23.21 -12.92
C VAL A 56 -12.63 -24.52 -12.15
N THR A 57 -11.48 -25.20 -12.16
CA THR A 57 -11.14 -26.19 -11.14
C THR A 57 -11.31 -25.54 -9.78
N LYS A 58 -12.30 -25.99 -9.00
CA LYS A 58 -12.77 -25.40 -7.73
C LYS A 58 -11.74 -25.33 -6.58
N ASN A 59 -10.45 -25.61 -6.80
CA ASN A 59 -9.45 -25.83 -5.75
C ASN A 59 -8.13 -25.06 -5.91
N ALA A 60 -8.16 -23.83 -6.43
CA ALA A 60 -7.10 -22.86 -6.20
C ALA A 60 -7.74 -21.52 -5.89
N GLY A 61 -7.62 -21.05 -4.65
CA GLY A 61 -8.10 -19.72 -4.27
C GLY A 61 -7.42 -18.66 -5.14
N GLY A 62 -8.10 -18.22 -6.20
CA GLY A 62 -7.55 -17.30 -7.18
C GLY A 62 -7.16 -15.99 -6.52
N ARG A 63 -5.91 -15.56 -6.70
CA ARG A 63 -5.45 -14.25 -6.24
C ARG A 63 -5.77 -13.21 -7.31
N ALA A 64 -6.64 -12.27 -6.98
CA ALA A 64 -6.84 -11.07 -7.79
C ALA A 64 -5.71 -10.08 -7.52
N PHE A 65 -5.14 -9.51 -8.57
CA PHE A 65 -4.19 -8.40 -8.49
C PHE A 65 -4.92 -7.15 -8.96
N VAL A 66 -5.09 -6.18 -8.06
CA VAL A 66 -5.88 -4.97 -8.32
C VAL A 66 -5.09 -3.75 -7.89
N SER A 67 -4.89 -2.83 -8.83
CA SER A 67 -4.04 -1.65 -8.64
C SER A 67 -4.73 -0.40 -9.16
N TYR A 68 -4.61 0.70 -8.41
CA TYR A 68 -5.01 2.02 -8.89
C TYR A 68 -3.80 2.70 -9.52
N HIS A 69 -3.94 3.17 -10.76
CA HIS A 69 -2.86 3.81 -11.51
C HIS A 69 -3.16 5.28 -11.79
N VAL A 70 -2.13 6.11 -11.67
CA VAL A 70 -2.16 7.51 -12.10
C VAL A 70 -1.00 7.78 -13.05
N TYR A 71 -1.32 8.28 -14.23
CA TYR A 71 -0.37 8.53 -15.31
C TYR A 71 -0.28 10.05 -15.58
N LYS A 72 0.93 10.62 -15.51
CA LYS A 72 1.19 12.05 -15.77
C LYS A 72 2.37 12.23 -16.73
N GLY A 73 2.64 13.48 -17.13
CA GLY A 73 3.64 13.75 -18.17
C GLY A 73 5.06 13.29 -17.83
N LYS A 74 5.47 13.33 -16.55
CA LYS A 74 6.86 13.02 -16.13
C LYS A 74 7.03 11.66 -15.45
N ALA A 75 5.96 11.09 -14.92
CA ALA A 75 5.99 9.82 -14.21
C ALA A 75 4.60 9.19 -14.15
N ALA A 76 4.55 7.93 -13.75
CA ALA A 76 3.35 7.21 -13.35
C ALA A 76 3.52 6.65 -11.93
N VAL A 77 2.41 6.38 -11.26
CA VAL A 77 2.39 5.64 -10.00
C VAL A 77 1.31 4.57 -10.00
N SER A 78 1.67 3.39 -9.49
CA SER A 78 0.77 2.28 -9.18
C SER A 78 0.61 2.18 -7.66
N ILE A 79 -0.63 2.08 -7.20
CA ILE A 79 -1.00 1.92 -5.79
C ILE A 79 -1.69 0.57 -5.62
N GLU A 80 -1.09 -0.31 -4.82
CA GLU A 80 -1.58 -1.69 -4.62
C GLU A 80 -1.60 -2.08 -3.13
N PRO A 81 -2.69 -2.68 -2.61
CA PRO A 81 -2.70 -3.22 -1.27
C PRO A 81 -1.87 -4.52 -1.17
N CYS A 82 -0.94 -4.55 -0.23
CA CYS A 82 -0.18 -5.73 0.15
C CYS A 82 -0.78 -6.34 1.42
N MET A 83 -1.54 -7.42 1.27
CA MET A 83 -2.23 -8.09 2.39
C MET A 83 -1.26 -8.64 3.46
N PRO A 84 -1.64 -8.67 4.75
CA PRO A 84 -0.83 -9.27 5.80
C PRO A 84 -0.60 -10.77 5.56
N THR A 85 0.49 -11.30 6.12
CA THR A 85 0.75 -12.75 6.18
C THR A 85 0.50 -13.26 7.59
N PHE A 86 0.21 -14.56 7.68
CA PHE A 86 -0.12 -15.21 8.94
C PHE A 86 0.72 -16.47 9.10
N THR A 87 1.12 -16.75 10.34
CA THR A 87 1.74 -18.00 10.75
C THR A 87 0.80 -18.77 11.66
N LYS A 88 0.81 -20.10 11.54
CA LYS A 88 0.01 -20.98 12.37
C LYS A 88 0.78 -21.30 13.65
N VAL A 89 0.17 -21.09 14.80
CA VAL A 89 0.73 -21.47 16.11
C VAL A 89 0.33 -22.90 16.47
N GLU A 90 1.00 -23.49 17.46
CA GLU A 90 0.79 -24.87 17.89
C GLU A 90 -0.67 -25.19 18.26
N SER A 91 -1.39 -24.22 18.83
CA SER A 91 -2.82 -24.35 19.14
C SER A 91 -3.74 -24.43 17.92
N GLY A 92 -3.19 -24.29 16.71
CA GLY A 92 -3.94 -24.27 15.46
C GLY A 92 -4.41 -22.88 15.01
N ASN A 93 -4.27 -21.87 15.87
CA ASN A 93 -4.67 -20.49 15.57
C ASN A 93 -3.70 -19.80 14.60
N LEU A 94 -4.16 -18.72 13.98
CA LEU A 94 -3.34 -17.87 13.11
C LEU A 94 -2.97 -16.58 13.84
N ILE A 95 -1.69 -16.21 13.75
CA ILE A 95 -1.18 -14.91 14.20
C ILE A 95 -0.61 -14.14 13.02
N ILE A 96 -0.66 -12.81 13.07
CA ILE A 96 -0.05 -11.97 12.03
C ILE A 96 1.46 -12.10 12.12
N ASP A 97 2.08 -12.49 11.01
CA ASP A 97 3.53 -12.62 10.84
C ASP A 97 4.12 -11.34 10.21
N ARG A 98 3.54 -10.91 9.10
CA ARG A 98 3.85 -9.63 8.45
C ARG A 98 2.60 -8.78 8.35
N ARG A 99 2.69 -7.53 8.80
CA ARG A 99 1.62 -6.54 8.66
C ARG A 99 1.36 -6.21 7.19
N GLY A 100 0.12 -5.83 6.89
CA GLY A 100 -0.24 -5.31 5.58
C GLY A 100 0.30 -3.89 5.36
N SER A 101 0.39 -3.50 4.09
CA SER A 101 0.84 -2.16 3.66
C SER A 101 0.17 -1.76 2.34
N ILE A 102 0.26 -0.49 1.97
CA ILE A 102 0.00 -0.04 0.59
C ILE A 102 1.33 0.14 -0.12
N MET A 103 1.55 -0.54 -1.23
CA MET A 103 2.73 -0.35 -2.08
C MET A 103 2.47 0.77 -3.09
N LEU A 104 3.37 1.74 -3.11
CA LEU A 104 3.47 2.76 -4.16
C LEU A 104 4.66 2.42 -5.06
N THR A 105 4.40 2.23 -6.35
CA THR A 105 5.44 1.99 -7.36
C THR A 105 5.45 3.13 -8.35
N PHE A 106 6.51 3.94 -8.34
CA PHE A 106 6.70 5.07 -9.23
C PHE A 106 7.56 4.66 -10.42
N ALA A 107 7.21 5.11 -11.63
CA ALA A 107 8.01 4.91 -12.84
C ALA A 107 8.21 6.22 -13.59
N PRO A 108 9.44 6.55 -14.03
CA PRO A 108 9.68 7.73 -14.85
C PRO A 108 9.05 7.58 -16.24
N ALA A 109 8.64 8.69 -16.84
CA ALA A 109 8.24 8.71 -18.24
C ALA A 109 9.46 8.45 -19.15
N MET A 110 9.25 7.69 -20.22
CA MET A 110 10.22 7.43 -21.29
C MET A 110 9.73 7.89 -22.66
N GLY A 111 8.59 8.57 -22.70
CA GLY A 111 7.95 9.10 -23.90
C GLY A 111 6.50 9.47 -23.62
N GLU A 112 5.80 9.96 -24.65
CA GLU A 112 4.38 10.29 -24.53
C GLU A 112 3.58 9.04 -24.14
N ARG A 113 2.94 9.09 -22.97
CA ARG A 113 2.12 8.00 -22.40
C ARG A 113 2.88 6.66 -22.27
N LYS A 114 4.22 6.71 -22.18
CA LYS A 114 5.09 5.55 -21.98
C LYS A 114 5.93 5.74 -20.72
N TYR A 115 6.03 4.69 -19.91
CA TYR A 115 6.70 4.73 -18.61
C TYR A 115 7.64 3.55 -18.48
N ASP A 116 8.84 3.82 -17.95
CA ASP A 116 9.87 2.83 -17.76
C ASP A 116 9.74 2.16 -16.38
N TRP A 117 8.99 1.05 -16.34
CA TRP A 117 8.81 0.24 -15.14
C TRP A 117 10.04 -0.57 -14.73
N THR A 118 11.10 -0.59 -15.55
CA THR A 118 12.38 -1.22 -15.18
C THR A 118 13.18 -0.33 -14.24
N ARG A 119 13.04 1.00 -14.38
CA ARG A 119 13.64 2.03 -13.52
C ARG A 119 12.71 2.52 -12.42
N LYS A 120 11.80 1.66 -11.97
CA LYS A 120 10.81 1.99 -10.95
C LYS A 120 11.43 2.20 -9.56
N GLN A 121 10.81 3.06 -8.77
CA GLN A 121 11.11 3.24 -7.35
C GLN A 121 9.90 2.86 -6.49
N LEU A 122 10.16 2.17 -5.38
CA LEU A 122 9.12 1.61 -4.51
C LEU A 122 9.11 2.28 -3.14
N PHE A 123 7.91 2.54 -2.61
CA PHE A 123 7.69 3.05 -1.26
C PHE A 123 6.46 2.38 -0.65
N ALA A 124 6.58 1.79 0.53
CA ALA A 124 5.46 1.13 1.20
C ALA A 124 4.89 2.04 2.29
N LEU A 125 3.57 2.21 2.33
CA LEU A 125 2.89 2.86 3.45
C LEU A 125 2.40 1.79 4.41
N SER A 126 2.87 1.85 5.65
CA SER A 126 2.30 1.08 6.76
C SER A 126 0.87 1.55 7.07
N ALA A 127 0.11 0.75 7.82
CA ALA A 127 -1.24 1.11 8.25
C ALA A 127 -1.29 2.48 8.97
N THR A 128 -0.26 2.82 9.74
CA THR A 128 -0.17 4.13 10.43
C THR A 128 0.06 5.28 9.44
N GLU A 129 0.94 5.10 8.46
CA GLU A 129 1.21 6.12 7.44
C GLU A 129 0.01 6.29 6.50
N VAL A 130 -0.72 5.21 6.24
CA VAL A 130 -2.06 5.27 5.62
C VAL A 130 -3.00 6.12 6.47
N GLY A 131 -3.01 5.95 7.80
CA GLY A 131 -3.74 6.80 8.73
C GLY A 131 -3.41 8.30 8.57
N SER A 132 -2.13 8.64 8.44
CA SER A 132 -1.69 10.02 8.17
C SER A 132 -2.19 10.53 6.81
N LEU A 133 -2.11 9.70 5.76
CA LEU A 133 -2.61 10.05 4.42
C LEU A 133 -4.12 10.34 4.42
N ILE A 134 -4.93 9.47 5.03
CA ILE A 134 -6.39 9.61 5.01
C ILE A 134 -6.89 10.78 5.88
N SER A 135 -6.12 11.14 6.92
CA SER A 135 -6.46 12.26 7.81
C SER A 135 -6.08 13.64 7.27
N MET A 136 -5.30 13.72 6.18
CA MET A 136 -4.95 15.00 5.55
C MET A 136 -6.19 15.82 5.17
N GLY A 137 -6.24 17.06 5.66
CA GLY A 137 -7.14 18.09 5.20
C GLY A 137 -6.69 18.75 3.88
N PRO A 138 -7.51 19.66 3.31
CA PRO A 138 -7.27 20.24 1.99
C PRO A 138 -6.00 21.08 1.83
N LYS A 139 -5.37 21.49 2.94
CA LYS A 139 -4.15 22.31 2.96
C LYS A 139 -2.99 21.62 3.64
N ASP A 140 -3.19 20.38 4.08
CA ASP A 140 -2.20 19.66 4.86
C ASP A 140 -1.10 19.11 3.97
N SER A 141 -0.03 18.70 4.63
CA SER A 141 1.05 17.94 4.03
C SER A 141 1.49 16.83 4.97
N CYS A 142 2.03 15.76 4.42
CA CYS A 142 2.70 14.72 5.19
C CYS A 142 3.99 14.29 4.50
N GLU A 143 4.97 13.89 5.29
CA GLU A 143 6.26 13.38 4.80
C GLU A 143 6.61 12.10 5.56
N PHE A 144 7.15 11.12 4.83
CA PHE A 144 7.49 9.80 5.35
C PHE A 144 8.92 9.43 4.96
N PHE A 145 9.69 8.96 5.93
CA PHE A 145 11.11 8.66 5.76
C PHE A 145 11.39 7.19 6.02
N HIS A 146 11.91 6.51 5.00
CA HIS A 146 12.23 5.09 5.05
C HIS A 146 13.73 4.87 4.82
N ASP A 147 14.31 4.01 5.64
CA ASP A 147 15.66 3.45 5.46
C ASP A 147 15.51 1.92 5.41
N PRO A 148 15.55 1.31 4.21
CA PRO A 148 15.44 -0.15 4.04
C PRO A 148 16.45 -0.95 4.85
N GLY A 149 17.64 -0.39 5.10
CA GLY A 149 18.72 -1.03 5.83
C GLY A 149 18.69 -0.76 7.32
N MET A 150 17.68 -0.04 7.84
CA MET A 150 17.65 0.39 9.22
C MET A 150 17.75 -0.80 10.19
N LEU A 151 18.59 -0.64 11.22
CA LEU A 151 18.96 -1.68 12.19
C LEU A 151 19.63 -2.92 11.56
N SER A 152 20.22 -2.78 10.37
CA SER A 152 21.13 -3.77 9.78
C SER A 152 22.48 -3.12 9.46
N SER A 153 23.41 -3.90 8.92
CA SER A 153 24.72 -3.40 8.48
C SER A 153 24.66 -2.41 7.33
N THR A 154 23.53 -2.32 6.60
CA THR A 154 23.34 -1.40 5.47
C THR A 154 22.58 -0.13 5.85
N ALA A 155 22.40 0.15 7.15
CA ALA A 155 21.71 1.33 7.62
C ALA A 155 22.32 2.63 7.05
N GLY A 156 21.45 3.54 6.60
CA GLY A 156 21.82 4.84 6.06
C GLY A 156 22.44 4.82 4.65
N GLN A 157 22.53 3.65 4.02
CA GLN A 157 22.99 3.50 2.64
C GLN A 157 21.92 3.91 1.62
N VAL A 158 20.65 3.56 1.90
CA VAL A 158 19.50 3.95 1.09
C VAL A 158 18.53 4.76 1.95
N ARG A 159 18.09 5.91 1.44
CA ARG A 159 17.10 6.76 2.12
C ARG A 159 16.02 7.15 1.14
N LYS A 160 14.77 6.91 1.53
CA LYS A 160 13.58 7.25 0.74
C LYS A 160 12.77 8.29 1.51
N ASN A 161 12.40 9.39 0.85
CA ASN A 161 11.49 10.40 1.38
C ASN A 161 10.29 10.54 0.46
N LEU A 162 9.10 10.19 0.95
CA LEU A 162 7.85 10.43 0.27
C LEU A 162 7.18 11.66 0.89
N ALA A 163 6.88 12.67 0.07
CA ALA A 163 6.19 13.87 0.48
C ALA A 163 4.89 14.04 -0.30
N ILE A 164 3.83 14.42 0.40
CA ILE A 164 2.51 14.73 -0.17
C ILE A 164 2.15 16.12 0.30
N LYS A 165 1.97 17.05 -0.65
CA LYS A 165 1.73 18.46 -0.37
C LYS A 165 0.52 18.95 -1.14
N ALA A 166 -0.46 19.53 -0.46
CA ALA A 166 -1.53 20.26 -1.13
C ALA A 166 -0.94 21.40 -1.99
N HIS A 167 -1.51 21.62 -3.17
CA HIS A 167 -1.18 22.79 -3.99
C HIS A 167 -1.65 24.06 -3.27
N THR A 168 -0.96 25.17 -3.50
CA THR A 168 -1.29 26.47 -2.88
C THR A 168 -2.66 26.99 -3.30
N ASP A 169 -3.15 26.59 -4.47
CA ASP A 169 -4.48 26.92 -5.00
C ASP A 169 -5.59 26.01 -4.47
N GLY A 170 -5.25 24.95 -3.72
CA GLY A 170 -6.20 23.98 -3.16
C GLY A 170 -6.82 23.01 -4.17
N ASN A 171 -6.39 23.03 -5.44
CA ASN A 171 -7.03 22.25 -6.51
C ASN A 171 -6.40 20.88 -6.74
N GLY A 172 -5.43 20.49 -5.92
CA GLY A 172 -4.76 19.22 -6.05
C GLY A 172 -3.65 19.03 -5.04
N TYR A 173 -2.87 17.98 -5.27
CA TYR A 173 -1.77 17.56 -4.41
C TYR A 173 -0.57 17.22 -5.28
N MET A 174 0.63 17.48 -4.78
CA MET A 174 1.86 16.98 -5.35
C MET A 174 2.36 15.82 -4.52
N ILE A 175 2.54 14.65 -5.14
CA ILE A 175 3.16 13.49 -4.51
C ILE A 175 4.55 13.34 -5.10
N SER A 176 5.58 13.41 -4.26
CA SER A 176 6.98 13.31 -4.67
C SER A 176 7.73 12.26 -3.86
N LEU A 177 8.51 11.43 -4.54
CA LEU A 177 9.41 10.44 -3.96
C LEU A 177 10.85 10.82 -4.30
N ASN A 178 11.67 10.99 -3.27
CA ASN A 178 13.12 11.15 -3.38
C ASN A 178 13.81 9.88 -2.85
N VAL A 179 14.69 9.27 -3.65
CA VAL A 179 15.45 8.08 -3.28
C VAL A 179 16.94 8.35 -3.47
N VAL A 180 17.65 8.45 -2.34
CA VAL A 180 19.11 8.55 -2.33
C VAL A 180 19.68 7.17 -2.05
N ASN A 181 20.47 6.66 -2.98
CA ASN A 181 21.11 5.36 -2.86
C ASN A 181 22.64 5.51 -3.00
N LYS A 182 23.35 5.43 -1.87
CA LYS A 182 24.79 5.66 -1.81
C LYS A 182 25.61 4.55 -2.48
N PRO A 183 25.34 3.24 -2.24
CA PRO A 183 26.10 2.17 -2.90
C PRO A 183 26.09 2.24 -4.44
N GLN A 184 24.94 2.60 -5.05
CA GLN A 184 24.83 2.77 -6.49
C GLN A 184 25.09 4.20 -6.97
N ASN A 185 25.40 5.12 -6.04
CA ASN A 185 25.58 6.55 -6.30
C ASN A 185 24.43 7.18 -7.12
N THR A 186 23.18 6.83 -6.80
CA THR A 186 22.00 7.37 -7.48
C THR A 186 21.19 8.30 -6.57
N ASN A 187 20.51 9.26 -7.19
CA ASN A 187 19.59 10.19 -6.55
C ASN A 187 18.39 10.37 -7.46
N ASP A 188 17.35 9.56 -7.25
CA ASP A 188 16.15 9.55 -8.07
C ASP A 188 15.08 10.44 -7.45
N PHE A 189 14.51 11.35 -8.25
CA PHE A 189 13.41 12.21 -7.84
C PHE A 189 12.24 12.07 -8.81
N LEU A 190 11.10 11.59 -8.31
CA LEU A 190 9.87 11.37 -9.07
C LEU A 190 8.77 12.21 -8.44
N SER A 191 8.05 12.98 -9.25
CA SER A 191 7.00 13.88 -8.75
C SER A 191 5.81 13.89 -9.70
N LEU A 192 4.60 13.74 -9.13
CA LEU A 192 3.35 13.68 -9.86
C LEU A 192 2.30 14.62 -9.26
N PRO A 193 1.65 15.48 -10.07
CA PRO A 193 0.47 16.18 -9.64
C PRO A 193 -0.75 15.24 -9.65
N PHE A 194 -1.52 15.29 -8.57
CA PHE A 194 -2.80 14.64 -8.37
C PHE A 194 -3.88 15.70 -8.37
N THR A 195 -4.93 15.50 -9.14
CA THR A 195 -6.16 16.27 -9.03
C THR A 195 -6.86 15.93 -7.71
N THR A 196 -7.76 16.81 -7.25
CA THR A 196 -8.61 16.52 -6.09
C THR A 196 -9.41 15.22 -6.24
N GLY A 197 -9.88 14.91 -7.45
CA GLY A 197 -10.60 13.66 -7.73
C GLY A 197 -9.72 12.42 -7.58
N GLU A 198 -8.53 12.42 -8.19
CA GLU A 198 -7.56 11.32 -8.08
C GLU A 198 -7.14 11.09 -6.61
N PHE A 199 -6.88 12.18 -5.88
CA PHE A 199 -6.51 12.09 -4.48
C PHE A 199 -7.67 11.60 -3.60
N SER A 200 -8.91 11.97 -3.90
CA SER A 200 -10.11 11.46 -3.21
C SER A 200 -10.27 9.95 -3.41
N VAL A 201 -10.04 9.44 -4.64
CA VAL A 201 -10.03 8.00 -4.92
C VAL A 201 -8.94 7.31 -4.11
N LEU A 202 -7.73 7.86 -4.07
CA LEU A 202 -6.63 7.32 -3.27
C LEU A 202 -7.00 7.23 -1.78
N LYS A 203 -7.49 8.32 -1.18
CA LYS A 203 -7.92 8.34 0.23
C LYS A 203 -9.01 7.31 0.50
N THR A 204 -9.99 7.21 -0.39
CA THR A 204 -11.11 6.27 -0.26
C THR A 204 -10.63 4.82 -0.34
N ALA A 205 -9.81 4.49 -1.33
CA ALA A 205 -9.24 3.15 -1.50
C ALA A 205 -8.37 2.75 -0.29
N CYS A 206 -7.53 3.67 0.20
CA CYS A 206 -6.72 3.46 1.40
C CYS A 206 -7.58 3.25 2.66
N SER A 207 -8.64 4.04 2.82
CA SER A 207 -9.56 3.91 3.96
C SER A 207 -10.28 2.56 3.93
N PHE A 208 -10.73 2.13 2.75
CA PHE A 208 -11.37 0.83 2.56
C PHE A 208 -10.41 -0.34 2.80
N ALA A 209 -9.15 -0.23 2.36
CA ALA A 209 -8.16 -1.28 2.54
C ALA A 209 -7.69 -1.42 4.00
N LEU A 210 -7.74 -0.35 4.80
CA LEU A 210 -7.11 -0.29 6.12
C LEU A 210 -7.50 -1.44 7.07
N PRO A 211 -8.79 -1.82 7.24
CA PRO A 211 -9.16 -2.97 8.08
C PRO A 211 -8.53 -4.29 7.59
N SER A 212 -8.47 -4.49 6.27
CA SER A 212 -7.83 -5.66 5.67
C SER A 212 -6.31 -5.66 5.84
N LEU A 213 -5.66 -4.49 5.81
CA LEU A 213 -4.22 -4.38 6.10
C LEU A 213 -3.89 -4.77 7.55
N LEU A 214 -4.84 -4.53 8.47
CA LEU A 214 -4.76 -4.93 9.88
C LEU A 214 -5.14 -6.41 10.11
N GLY A 215 -5.61 -7.12 9.08
CA GLY A 215 -6.06 -8.51 9.18
C GLY A 215 -7.41 -8.69 9.87
N TRP A 216 -8.17 -7.60 10.05
CA TRP A 216 -9.47 -7.65 10.73
C TRP A 216 -10.55 -8.30 9.85
N ASP A 217 -10.34 -8.32 8.53
CA ASP A 217 -11.18 -9.06 7.59
C ASP A 217 -11.32 -10.55 7.95
N ARG A 218 -10.27 -11.16 8.51
CA ARG A 218 -10.30 -12.55 8.99
C ARG A 218 -11.15 -12.75 10.25
N VAL A 219 -11.33 -11.71 11.05
CA VAL A 219 -12.19 -11.73 12.24
C VAL A 219 -13.66 -11.62 11.82
N PHE A 220 -13.95 -10.71 10.88
CA PHE A 220 -15.33 -10.46 10.44
C PHE A 220 -15.84 -11.47 9.42
N ASN A 221 -14.95 -12.10 8.65
CA ASN A 221 -15.28 -13.12 7.66
C ASN A 221 -14.47 -14.41 7.91
N PRO A 222 -14.81 -15.20 8.96
CA PRO A 222 -14.07 -16.42 9.29
C PRO A 222 -14.06 -17.46 8.16
N ASN A 223 -15.03 -17.41 7.24
CA ASN A 223 -15.14 -18.32 6.11
C ASN A 223 -14.12 -18.05 4.99
N ILE A 224 -13.44 -16.90 4.97
CA ILE A 224 -12.35 -16.62 4.03
C ILE A 224 -11.08 -17.23 4.63
N GLY A 225 -10.96 -18.56 4.53
CA GLY A 225 -9.73 -19.30 4.87
C GLY A 225 -9.83 -20.30 6.02
N MET A 226 -11.01 -20.54 6.60
CA MET A 226 -11.20 -21.62 7.57
C MET A 226 -12.17 -22.67 7.02
N GLY A 227 -11.71 -23.91 6.93
CA GLY A 227 -12.64 -25.04 6.99
C GLY A 227 -13.45 -24.93 8.28
N ASN A 228 -14.77 -25.17 8.17
CA ASN A 228 -15.79 -25.17 9.21
C ASN A 228 -15.24 -25.14 10.65
N GLY A 229 -15.35 -24.01 11.34
CA GLY A 229 -14.97 -23.96 12.77
C GLY A 229 -15.28 -22.69 13.54
N PHE A 230 -15.41 -21.52 12.90
CA PHE A 230 -15.72 -20.29 13.63
C PHE A 230 -17.21 -19.96 13.56
N GLN A 231 -17.96 -20.52 14.50
CA GLN A 231 -19.26 -19.96 14.89
C GLN A 231 -18.98 -18.62 15.56
N SER A 232 -19.43 -17.54 14.94
CA SER A 232 -19.51 -16.22 15.57
C SER A 232 -20.44 -16.35 16.78
N LYS A 233 -19.86 -16.48 17.97
CA LYS A 233 -20.63 -16.37 19.21
C LYS A 233 -21.14 -14.94 19.29
N ARG A 234 -22.44 -14.83 19.50
CA ARG A 234 -23.20 -13.59 19.73
C ARG A 234 -22.39 -12.61 20.57
N ILE A 235 -22.51 -11.32 20.22
CA ILE A 235 -21.98 -10.17 20.97
C ILE A 235 -22.10 -10.45 22.46
N ASP A 236 -20.95 -10.71 23.07
CA ASP A 236 -20.87 -11.14 24.45
C ASP A 236 -21.12 -9.91 25.34
N ARG A 237 -22.08 -10.02 26.26
CA ARG A 237 -22.39 -8.96 27.24
C ARG A 237 -21.32 -8.87 28.35
N GLU A 238 -20.19 -9.58 28.18
CA GLU A 238 -19.06 -9.73 29.10
C GLU A 238 -17.82 -8.87 28.74
N ALA A 239 -17.95 -7.88 27.86
CA ALA A 239 -16.80 -7.02 27.49
C ALA A 239 -16.15 -6.32 28.70
N LEU A 240 -16.94 -5.95 29.72
CA LEU A 240 -16.44 -5.29 30.94
C LEU A 240 -15.70 -6.24 31.88
N SER A 241 -16.00 -7.54 31.87
CA SER A 241 -15.26 -8.52 32.69
C SER A 241 -13.91 -8.89 32.09
N LEU A 242 -13.70 -8.62 30.79
CA LEU A 242 -12.39 -8.78 30.13
C LEU A 242 -11.41 -7.63 30.44
N GLU A 243 -11.89 -6.51 31.01
CA GLU A 243 -11.04 -5.38 31.41
C GLU A 243 -10.27 -5.62 32.71
N TRP A 244 -10.60 -6.69 33.44
CA TRP A 244 -9.99 -7.04 34.72
C TRP A 244 -9.44 -8.48 34.68
N GLU A 245 -8.11 -8.63 34.59
CA GLU A 245 -7.45 -9.90 34.92
C GLU A 245 -7.57 -10.14 36.43
N ARG A 246 -8.09 -11.31 36.84
CA ARG A 246 -7.96 -11.79 38.22
C ARG A 246 -6.77 -12.72 38.35
#